data_AF-A0A8J3MP91-F1
#
_entry.id   AF-A0A8J3MP91-F1
#
_cell.length_a   1.000
_cell.length_b   1.000
_cell.length_c   1.000
_cell.angle_alpha   90.00
_cell.angle_beta   90.00
_cell.angle_gamma   90.00
#
_symmetry.space_group_name_H-M   'P 1'
#
loop_
_entity.id
_entity.type
_entity.pdbx_description
1 polymer ?
#
loop_
_entity_poly.entity_id
_entity_poly.type
_entity_poly.pdbx_seq_one_letter_code
_entity_poly.pdbx_strand_id
1 'polypeptide(L)'
;MSFFIDETHLFSGLGAFLHDKLKSQFKDQPDYQFRDDIENAIDEKLPNKHTISVDGSKIKVELFHSNVNSEELAKIEKVINDTFKVCTEYNMVPKDVDTNFRMFLFEDREQYVDILKSSYNYDAANTAGITSSQKNGLLTASDVLIYQGPKELSHVPFDDIDYFTLAHEFVHCIQNVVERKGYLSTSVTEGMADAFAGKALGQEIDALYDREIIQKSIKALKSDNAKFSDMYYGSSTSDFSKTEDYHYIIGTAIFKFLSDKNPKMIQDIVNYSLTGNMDKFREIWDYMHKVDNCDKFTDWLDDQCNQYHCMEAII
;
A
#
# COMPACT_ATOMS: atom_id res chain seq x y z
N MET A 1 10.26 17.46 -36.02
CA MET A 1 9.38 18.33 -35.23
C MET A 1 9.18 17.66 -33.89
N SER A 2 9.86 18.14 -32.86
CA SER A 2 9.75 17.66 -31.48
C SER A 2 8.63 18.44 -30.80
N PHE A 3 7.54 17.76 -30.44
CA PHE A 3 6.53 18.29 -29.53
C PHE A 3 7.06 18.16 -28.11
N PHE A 4 7.50 19.29 -27.54
CA PHE A 4 7.63 19.44 -26.10
C PHE A 4 6.26 19.85 -25.58
N ILE A 5 5.62 19.00 -24.77
CA ILE A 5 4.47 19.41 -23.96
C ILE A 5 5.05 20.11 -22.75
N ASP A 6 4.67 21.37 -22.57
CA ASP A 6 5.01 22.17 -21.40
C ASP A 6 4.18 21.68 -20.20
N GLU A 7 4.81 20.88 -19.34
CA GLU A 7 4.19 20.23 -18.18
C GLU A 7 3.85 21.20 -17.04
N THR A 8 4.29 22.47 -17.11
CA THR A 8 4.04 23.44 -16.03
C THR A 8 2.60 23.95 -15.96
N HIS A 9 1.78 23.68 -16.99
CA HIS A 9 0.39 24.15 -17.06
C HIS A 9 -0.69 23.05 -16.94
N LEU A 10 -0.31 21.77 -16.84
CA LEU A 10 -1.28 20.66 -16.73
C LEU A 10 -1.89 20.49 -15.33
N PHE A 11 -1.24 21.02 -14.28
CA PHE A 11 -1.67 20.85 -12.89
C PHE A 11 -2.12 22.13 -12.18
N SER A 12 -1.97 23.31 -12.79
CA SER A 12 -2.40 24.57 -12.17
C SER A 12 -3.93 24.78 -12.14
N GLY A 13 -4.69 23.98 -12.90
CA GLY A 13 -6.16 24.09 -13.00
C GLY A 13 -6.96 23.25 -12.01
N LEU A 14 -6.42 22.13 -11.50
CA LEU A 14 -7.15 21.23 -10.61
C LEU A 14 -7.20 21.75 -9.16
N GLY A 15 -6.14 22.39 -8.67
CA GLY A 15 -6.09 22.96 -7.32
C GLY A 15 -7.08 24.11 -7.11
N ALA A 16 -7.29 24.96 -8.12
CA ALA A 16 -8.25 26.08 -8.04
C ALA A 16 -9.70 25.60 -8.14
N PHE A 17 -9.98 24.59 -8.98
CA PHE A 17 -11.33 24.04 -9.14
C PHE A 17 -11.83 23.28 -7.90
N LEU A 18 -10.94 22.59 -7.19
CA LEU A 18 -11.23 21.97 -5.91
C LEU A 18 -11.44 23.03 -4.81
N HIS A 19 -10.60 24.07 -4.77
CA HIS A 19 -10.71 25.13 -3.76
C HIS A 19 -12.03 25.93 -3.87
N ASP A 20 -12.50 26.24 -5.07
CA ASP A 20 -13.72 27.04 -5.26
C ASP A 20 -15.02 26.24 -5.05
N LYS A 21 -15.02 24.92 -5.31
CA LYS A 21 -16.16 24.05 -4.95
C LYS A 21 -16.27 23.82 -3.44
N LEU A 22 -15.13 23.63 -2.75
CA LEU A 22 -15.08 23.41 -1.30
C LEU A 22 -15.61 24.61 -0.51
N LYS A 23 -15.31 25.85 -0.95
CA LYS A 23 -15.82 27.06 -0.29
C LYS A 23 -17.35 27.23 -0.36
N SER A 24 -18.01 26.57 -1.32
CA SER A 24 -19.44 26.77 -1.56
C SER A 24 -20.35 25.87 -0.69
N GLN A 25 -19.81 24.80 -0.11
CA GLN A 25 -20.58 23.83 0.70
C GLN A 25 -20.44 24.02 2.23
N PHE A 26 -19.44 24.76 2.72
CA PHE A 26 -19.16 24.94 4.16
C PHE A 26 -19.40 26.37 4.64
N LYS A 27 -20.44 27.05 4.16
CA LYS A 27 -20.63 28.47 4.46
C LYS A 27 -20.90 28.81 5.94
N ASP A 28 -21.20 27.84 6.81
CA ASP A 28 -21.78 28.15 8.11
C ASP A 28 -21.09 27.55 9.36
N GLN A 29 -19.94 26.86 9.25
CA GLN A 29 -19.16 26.45 10.43
C GLN A 29 -17.66 26.79 10.29
N PRO A 30 -17.02 27.38 11.31
CA PRO A 30 -15.58 27.63 11.30
C PRO A 30 -14.77 26.32 11.31
N ASP A 31 -13.67 26.27 10.54
CA ASP A 31 -12.75 25.12 10.41
C ASP A 31 -12.28 24.49 11.73
N TYR A 32 -12.31 25.22 12.86
CA TYR A 32 -11.90 24.70 14.16
C TYR A 32 -12.99 23.83 14.82
N GLN A 33 -14.27 24.20 14.70
CA GLN A 33 -15.37 23.46 15.33
C GLN A 33 -15.55 22.08 14.68
N PHE A 34 -15.40 22.02 13.35
CA PHE A 34 -15.44 20.77 12.59
C PHE A 34 -14.30 19.80 12.98
N ARG A 35 -13.12 20.32 13.32
CA ARG A 35 -12.00 19.48 13.79
C ARG A 35 -12.27 18.93 15.19
N ASP A 36 -12.72 19.79 16.10
CA ASP A 36 -13.06 19.38 17.47
C ASP A 36 -14.16 18.31 17.46
N ASP A 37 -15.17 18.44 16.61
CA ASP A 37 -16.26 17.47 16.50
C ASP A 37 -15.77 16.08 16.02
N ILE A 38 -14.78 16.02 15.13
CA ILE A 38 -14.21 14.76 14.64
C ILE A 38 -13.17 14.18 15.62
N GLU A 39 -12.35 15.01 16.27
CA GLU A 39 -11.47 14.55 17.36
C GLU A 39 -12.30 13.95 18.49
N ASN A 40 -13.41 14.59 18.87
CA ASN A 40 -14.37 14.03 19.82
C ASN A 40 -15.00 12.73 19.32
N ALA A 41 -15.32 12.62 18.03
CA ALA A 41 -15.87 11.39 17.45
C ALA A 41 -14.85 10.24 17.46
N ILE A 42 -13.56 10.52 17.23
CA ILE A 42 -12.49 9.53 17.37
C ILE A 42 -12.29 9.16 18.83
N ASP A 43 -12.23 10.11 19.75
CA ASP A 43 -12.05 9.84 21.18
C ASP A 43 -13.24 9.07 21.78
N GLU A 44 -14.46 9.33 21.29
CA GLU A 44 -15.66 8.58 21.68
C GLU A 44 -15.63 7.13 21.15
N LYS A 45 -15.24 6.93 19.89
CA LYS A 45 -15.18 5.61 19.25
C LYS A 45 -13.95 4.80 19.67
N LEU A 46 -12.81 5.45 19.91
CA LEU A 46 -11.49 4.84 20.17
C LEU A 46 -10.88 5.38 21.48
N PRO A 47 -11.51 5.15 22.64
CA PRO A 47 -11.15 5.80 23.91
C PRO A 47 -9.79 5.36 24.49
N ASN A 48 -9.20 4.27 24.01
CA ASN A 48 -7.93 3.78 24.53
C ASN A 48 -6.78 4.16 23.61
N LYS A 49 -5.67 4.58 24.23
CA LYS A 49 -4.40 4.86 23.56
C LYS A 49 -3.31 3.95 24.12
N HIS A 50 -2.62 3.26 23.22
CA HIS A 50 -1.44 2.46 23.52
C HIS A 50 -0.24 2.97 22.72
N THR A 51 0.94 3.09 23.35
CA THR A 51 2.16 3.55 22.68
C THR A 51 3.14 2.41 22.55
N ILE A 52 3.41 2.03 21.31
CA ILE A 52 4.35 0.97 20.93
C ILE A 52 5.67 1.65 20.58
N SER A 53 6.75 1.22 21.23
CA SER A 53 8.11 1.64 20.88
C SER A 53 8.69 0.64 19.89
N VAL A 54 9.12 1.11 18.72
CA VAL A 54 9.65 0.23 17.68
C VAL A 54 11.11 -0.09 17.99
N ASP A 55 11.39 -1.37 18.22
CA ASP A 55 12.67 -1.90 18.68
C ASP A 55 13.84 -1.46 17.80
N GLY A 56 14.89 -0.95 18.45
CA GLY A 56 16.10 -0.51 17.78
C GLY A 56 15.96 0.79 16.98
N SER A 57 14.86 1.54 17.16
CA SER A 57 14.61 2.81 16.47
C SER A 57 14.15 3.91 17.42
N LYS A 58 13.95 5.13 16.89
CA LYS A 58 13.27 6.23 17.60
C LYS A 58 11.78 6.31 17.24
N ILE A 59 11.29 5.42 16.40
CA ILE A 59 9.92 5.41 15.93
C ILE A 59 8.99 4.96 17.05
N LYS A 60 7.85 5.66 17.17
CA LYS A 60 6.75 5.23 18.03
C LYS A 60 5.47 5.10 17.21
N VAL A 61 4.62 4.19 17.62
CA VAL A 61 3.26 4.04 17.08
C VAL A 61 2.27 4.29 18.21
N GLU A 62 1.42 5.29 18.03
CA GLU A 62 0.27 5.56 18.90
C GLU A 62 -0.95 4.85 18.32
N LEU A 63 -1.34 3.73 18.95
CA LEU A 63 -2.51 2.95 18.59
C LEU A 63 -3.72 3.43 19.37
N PHE A 64 -4.76 3.86 18.67
CA PHE A 64 -6.06 4.25 19.19
C PHE A 64 -7.08 3.13 18.92
N HIS A 65 -7.79 2.66 19.96
CA HIS A 65 -8.69 1.50 19.85
C HIS A 65 -9.81 1.50 20.91
N SER A 66 -10.88 0.71 20.69
CA SER A 66 -12.00 0.57 21.64
C SER A 66 -11.89 -0.62 22.58
N ASN A 67 -11.50 -1.80 22.08
CA ASN A 67 -11.71 -3.07 22.80
C ASN A 67 -10.55 -4.09 22.66
N VAL A 68 -9.39 -3.69 22.15
CA VAL A 68 -8.21 -4.57 21.99
C VAL A 68 -7.67 -5.04 23.34
N ASN A 69 -7.56 -6.35 23.51
CA ASN A 69 -7.08 -6.98 24.74
C ASN A 69 -5.54 -7.10 24.78
N SER A 70 -4.97 -7.47 25.94
CA SER A 70 -3.52 -7.52 26.12
C SER A 70 -2.79 -8.53 25.23
N GLU A 71 -3.43 -9.64 24.85
CA GLU A 71 -2.83 -10.63 23.94
C GLU A 71 -2.77 -10.06 22.51
N GLU A 72 -3.83 -9.40 22.07
CA GLU A 72 -3.89 -8.72 20.77
C GLU A 72 -2.90 -7.57 20.71
N LEU A 73 -2.79 -6.75 21.75
CA LEU A 73 -1.78 -5.68 21.83
C LEU A 73 -0.36 -6.23 21.65
N ALA A 74 -0.02 -7.34 22.33
CA ALA A 74 1.27 -7.98 22.19
C ALA A 74 1.52 -8.52 20.77
N LYS A 75 0.47 -9.03 20.10
CA LYS A 75 0.54 -9.45 18.69
C LYS A 75 0.74 -8.26 17.75
N ILE A 76 0.01 -7.16 17.93
CA ILE A 76 0.18 -5.92 17.15
C ILE A 76 1.61 -5.40 17.30
N GLU A 77 2.11 -5.30 18.52
CA GLU A 77 3.48 -4.86 18.81
C GLU A 77 4.51 -5.75 18.10
N LYS A 78 4.32 -7.07 18.15
CA LYS A 78 5.17 -8.02 17.43
C LYS A 78 5.13 -7.78 15.92
N VAL A 79 3.94 -7.62 15.33
CA VAL A 79 3.77 -7.39 13.88
C VAL A 79 4.44 -6.10 13.43
N ILE A 80 4.27 -5.00 14.18
CA ILE A 80 4.93 -3.71 13.89
C ILE A 80 6.46 -3.87 13.93
N ASN A 81 7.00 -4.52 14.97
CA ASN A 81 8.44 -4.74 15.10
C ASN A 81 9.02 -5.66 14.02
N ASP A 82 8.34 -6.75 13.70
CA ASP A 82 8.75 -7.68 12.64
C ASP A 82 8.71 -6.98 11.26
N THR A 83 7.70 -6.16 11.00
CA THR A 83 7.59 -5.37 9.77
C THR A 83 8.71 -4.33 9.68
N PHE A 84 8.99 -3.62 10.77
CA PHE A 84 10.10 -2.66 10.82
C PHE A 84 11.46 -3.33 10.55
N LYS A 85 11.67 -4.53 11.10
CA LYS A 85 12.88 -5.32 10.88
C LYS A 85 13.04 -5.71 9.41
N VAL A 86 11.96 -6.11 8.74
CA VAL A 86 11.96 -6.37 7.29
C VAL A 86 12.33 -5.10 6.51
N CYS A 87 11.67 -3.98 6.78
CA CYS A 87 12.01 -2.70 6.14
C CYS A 87 13.49 -2.34 6.32
N THR A 88 14.04 -2.59 7.50
CA THR A 88 15.47 -2.36 7.80
C THR A 88 16.40 -3.31 7.02
N GLU A 89 16.03 -4.59 6.87
CA GLU A 89 16.79 -5.58 6.08
C GLU A 89 16.96 -5.13 4.62
N TYR A 90 15.94 -4.49 4.05
CA TYR A 90 15.98 -3.94 2.70
C TYR A 90 16.57 -2.52 2.62
N ASN A 91 17.19 -2.02 3.70
CA ASN A 91 17.72 -0.65 3.84
C ASN A 91 16.69 0.46 3.57
N MET A 92 15.41 0.16 3.78
CA MET A 92 14.34 1.11 3.52
C MET A 92 14.35 2.25 4.53
N VAL A 93 14.69 1.96 5.79
CA VAL A 93 14.65 2.92 6.91
C VAL A 93 16.02 3.58 7.10
N PRO A 94 16.14 4.92 6.95
CA PRO A 94 17.33 5.67 7.34
C PRO A 94 17.63 5.54 8.83
N LYS A 95 18.91 5.56 9.21
CA LYS A 95 19.37 5.32 10.60
C LYS A 95 18.87 6.32 11.64
N ASP A 96 18.40 7.49 11.21
CA ASP A 96 18.03 8.61 12.09
C ASP A 96 16.55 9.01 12.00
N VAL A 97 15.68 8.15 11.44
CA VAL A 97 14.23 8.44 11.43
C VAL A 97 13.71 8.51 12.87
N ASP A 98 13.15 9.67 13.21
CA ASP A 98 12.52 9.98 14.48
C ASP A 98 11.12 10.51 14.17
N THR A 99 10.12 9.65 14.33
CA THR A 99 8.74 9.96 13.98
C THR A 99 7.77 9.22 14.87
N ASN A 100 6.59 9.81 15.07
CA ASN A 100 5.48 9.17 15.75
C ASN A 100 4.37 8.95 14.72
N PHE A 101 4.01 7.69 14.49
CA PHE A 101 2.85 7.33 13.69
C PHE A 101 1.60 7.22 14.56
N ARG A 102 0.45 7.51 13.98
CA ARG A 102 -0.86 7.27 14.60
C ARG A 102 -1.58 6.17 13.83
N MET A 103 -2.09 5.18 14.54
CA MET A 103 -2.90 4.10 13.99
C MET A 103 -4.26 4.07 14.68
N PHE A 104 -5.33 4.07 13.91
CA PHE A 104 -6.71 4.04 14.38
C PHE A 104 -7.30 2.68 14.01
N LEU A 105 -7.60 1.86 15.02
CA LEU A 105 -8.19 0.53 14.84
C LEU A 105 -9.65 0.53 15.27
N PHE A 106 -10.54 0.61 14.30
CA PHE A 106 -11.99 0.62 14.50
C PHE A 106 -12.53 -0.80 14.75
N GLU A 107 -13.58 -0.90 15.56
CA GLU A 107 -14.22 -2.18 15.89
C GLU A 107 -14.99 -2.77 14.71
N ASP A 108 -15.46 -1.92 13.81
CA ASP A 108 -16.26 -2.33 12.66
C ASP A 108 -16.10 -1.40 11.45
N ARG A 109 -16.56 -1.89 10.31
CA ARG A 109 -16.51 -1.17 9.03
C ARG A 109 -17.34 0.12 9.05
N GLU A 110 -18.47 0.15 9.77
CA GLU A 110 -19.36 1.31 9.78
C GLU A 110 -18.65 2.49 10.46
N GLN A 111 -18.01 2.25 11.61
CA GLN A 111 -17.21 3.23 12.32
C GLN A 111 -16.08 3.79 11.45
N TYR A 112 -15.36 2.90 10.76
CA TYR A 112 -14.29 3.26 9.84
C TYR A 112 -14.79 4.11 8.66
N VAL A 113 -15.87 3.69 7.99
CA VAL A 113 -16.47 4.41 6.86
C VAL A 113 -16.98 5.78 7.29
N ASP A 114 -17.57 5.90 8.48
CA ASP A 114 -18.05 7.18 9.02
C ASP A 114 -16.91 8.20 9.18
N ILE A 115 -15.78 7.77 9.76
CA ILE A 115 -14.61 8.62 9.97
C ILE A 115 -13.94 8.95 8.63
N LEU A 116 -13.85 7.99 7.70
CA LEU A 116 -13.30 8.23 6.37
C LEU A 116 -14.12 9.23 5.56
N LYS A 117 -15.45 9.08 5.54
CA LYS A 117 -16.34 10.01 4.83
C LYS A 117 -16.21 11.42 5.39
N SER A 118 -16.15 11.54 6.71
CA SER A 118 -15.96 12.81 7.41
C SER A 118 -14.60 13.43 7.16
N SER A 119 -13.55 12.62 6.97
CA SER A 119 -12.17 13.09 6.81
C SER A 119 -11.79 13.37 5.36
N TYR A 120 -12.14 12.51 4.40
CA TYR A 120 -11.68 12.58 3.00
C TYR A 120 -12.74 12.99 1.98
N ASN A 121 -14.02 13.11 2.37
CA ASN A 121 -15.13 13.28 1.43
C ASN A 121 -15.07 12.27 0.26
N TYR A 122 -14.59 11.06 0.59
CA TYR A 122 -14.21 10.00 -0.35
C TYR A 122 -15.08 8.78 -0.06
N ASP A 123 -15.62 8.16 -1.11
CA ASP A 123 -16.42 6.94 -1.01
C ASP A 123 -15.47 5.72 -1.00
N ALA A 124 -14.50 5.69 -0.07
CA ALA A 124 -13.50 4.62 0.12
C ALA A 124 -14.13 3.39 0.81
N ALA A 125 -15.35 3.04 0.42
CA ALA A 125 -16.15 2.01 1.07
C ALA A 125 -15.57 0.59 0.90
N ASN A 126 -14.48 0.41 0.15
CA ASN A 126 -14.03 -0.91 -0.30
C ASN A 126 -12.61 -1.30 0.17
N THR A 127 -11.90 -0.52 1.00
CA THR A 127 -10.57 -0.90 1.52
C THR A 127 -10.62 -1.34 2.98
N ALA A 128 -9.83 -2.34 3.36
CA ALA A 128 -9.69 -2.84 4.74
C ALA A 128 -8.88 -1.89 5.64
N GLY A 129 -8.00 -1.09 5.03
CA GLY A 129 -7.24 -0.04 5.67
C GLY A 129 -6.85 1.05 4.67
N ILE A 130 -6.27 2.14 5.19
CA ILE A 130 -5.64 3.18 4.39
C ILE A 130 -4.58 3.93 5.20
N THR A 131 -3.45 4.22 4.55
CA THR A 131 -2.44 5.17 5.04
C THR A 131 -2.64 6.54 4.37
N SER A 132 -2.81 7.56 5.20
CA SER A 132 -2.91 8.94 4.76
C SER A 132 -1.60 9.42 4.11
N SER A 133 -1.64 9.81 2.83
CA SER A 133 -0.46 10.35 2.13
C SER A 133 -0.28 11.87 2.33
N GLN A 134 -1.29 12.58 2.84
CA GLN A 134 -1.25 14.03 3.00
C GLN A 134 -1.96 14.50 4.28
N LYS A 135 -1.55 15.66 4.78
CA LYS A 135 -2.27 16.31 5.87
C LYS A 135 -3.61 16.83 5.34
N ASN A 136 -4.70 16.22 5.75
CA ASN A 136 -6.05 16.66 5.44
C ASN A 136 -6.79 16.93 6.75
N GLY A 137 -6.68 18.17 7.23
CA GLY A 137 -7.33 18.63 8.46
C GLY A 137 -6.90 17.83 9.69
N LEU A 138 -7.66 16.76 9.96
CA LEU A 138 -7.60 15.82 11.08
C LEU A 138 -6.44 14.81 10.98
N LEU A 139 -6.24 14.24 9.79
CA LEU A 139 -5.23 13.22 9.58
C LEU A 139 -3.91 13.88 9.20
N THR A 140 -2.85 13.44 9.85
CA THR A 140 -1.49 13.76 9.46
C THR A 140 -1.03 12.80 8.38
N ALA A 141 -0.01 13.20 7.61
CA ALA A 141 0.62 12.28 6.70
C ALA A 141 1.18 11.09 7.50
N SER A 142 0.98 9.88 6.98
CA SER A 142 1.30 8.59 7.59
C SER A 142 0.40 8.14 8.75
N ASP A 143 -0.76 8.76 8.95
CA ASP A 143 -1.81 8.16 9.79
C ASP A 143 -2.40 6.94 9.11
N VAL A 144 -2.65 5.88 9.88
CA VAL A 144 -3.24 4.63 9.39
C VAL A 144 -4.63 4.45 9.99
N LEU A 145 -5.60 4.13 9.16
CA LEU A 145 -6.95 3.77 9.58
C LEU A 145 -7.22 2.35 9.12
N ILE A 146 -7.61 1.47 10.05
CA ILE A 146 -7.93 0.06 9.79
C ILE A 146 -9.18 -0.29 10.60
N TYR A 147 -10.00 -1.22 10.13
CA TYR A 147 -11.09 -1.77 10.94
C TYR A 147 -10.96 -3.27 11.17
N GLN A 148 -11.51 -3.74 12.28
CA GLN A 148 -11.78 -5.14 12.54
C GLN A 148 -13.05 -5.52 11.76
N GLY A 149 -12.98 -6.52 10.89
CA GLY A 149 -14.07 -6.83 9.97
C GLY A 149 -14.33 -8.33 9.84
N PRO A 150 -15.60 -8.77 9.76
CA PRO A 150 -15.92 -10.17 9.57
C PRO A 150 -15.50 -10.66 8.17
N LYS A 151 -15.14 -11.94 8.09
CA LYS A 151 -14.75 -12.80 6.95
C LYS A 151 -15.32 -12.55 5.54
N GLU A 152 -16.37 -11.75 5.37
CA GLU A 152 -17.16 -11.69 4.14
C GLU A 152 -16.71 -10.62 3.13
N LEU A 153 -15.82 -9.70 3.53
CA LEU A 153 -15.34 -8.59 2.67
C LEU A 153 -13.82 -8.53 2.48
N SER A 154 -13.05 -9.34 3.21
CA SER A 154 -11.61 -9.48 3.01
C SER A 154 -11.30 -10.90 2.53
N HIS A 155 -10.39 -11.03 1.57
CA HIS A 155 -9.94 -12.32 1.03
C HIS A 155 -9.09 -13.14 2.01
N VAL A 156 -9.05 -12.71 3.28
CA VAL A 156 -8.29 -13.30 4.37
C VAL A 156 -9.26 -13.53 5.53
N PRO A 157 -9.32 -14.75 6.10
CA PRO A 157 -10.37 -15.11 7.04
C PRO A 157 -10.09 -14.47 8.41
N PHE A 158 -10.81 -13.41 8.79
CA PHE A 158 -10.69 -12.90 10.16
C PHE A 158 -12.06 -12.71 10.84
N ASP A 159 -12.15 -13.30 12.03
CA ASP A 159 -12.99 -12.85 13.14
C ASP A 159 -12.13 -12.02 14.13
N ASP A 160 -10.92 -11.62 13.71
CA ASP A 160 -9.80 -11.07 14.48
C ASP A 160 -9.24 -9.78 13.80
N ILE A 161 -8.26 -9.12 14.42
CA ILE A 161 -7.49 -8.02 13.81
C ILE A 161 -6.80 -8.50 12.52
N ASP A 162 -6.98 -7.77 11.42
CA ASP A 162 -6.28 -8.03 10.15
C ASP A 162 -4.81 -7.57 10.25
N TYR A 163 -3.96 -8.47 10.75
CA TYR A 163 -2.53 -8.23 10.92
C TYR A 163 -1.78 -8.04 9.59
N PHE A 164 -2.32 -8.57 8.48
CA PHE A 164 -1.71 -8.37 7.17
C PHE A 164 -1.91 -6.94 6.70
N THR A 165 -3.16 -6.44 6.71
CA THR A 165 -3.46 -5.05 6.41
C THR A 165 -2.69 -4.12 7.35
N LEU A 166 -2.58 -4.46 8.65
CA LEU A 166 -1.77 -3.68 9.60
C LEU A 166 -0.30 -3.59 9.20
N ALA A 167 0.32 -4.71 8.83
CA ALA A 167 1.70 -4.73 8.38
C ALA A 167 1.88 -3.97 7.05
N HIS A 168 0.96 -4.17 6.10
CA HIS A 168 0.95 -3.52 4.80
C HIS A 168 0.89 -1.99 4.94
N GLU A 169 -0.08 -1.48 5.69
CA GLU A 169 -0.23 -0.03 5.92
C GLU A 169 0.97 0.54 6.72
N PHE A 170 1.53 -0.23 7.65
CA PHE A 170 2.75 0.21 8.34
C PHE A 170 3.95 0.30 7.39
N VAL A 171 4.04 -0.53 6.34
CA VAL A 171 5.05 -0.33 5.29
C VAL A 171 4.82 1.03 4.62
N HIS A 172 3.59 1.39 4.25
CA HIS A 172 3.28 2.70 3.68
C HIS A 172 3.65 3.87 4.60
N CYS A 173 3.48 3.76 5.92
CA CYS A 173 4.00 4.75 6.87
C CYS A 173 5.50 4.97 6.67
N ILE A 174 6.27 3.88 6.60
CA ILE A 174 7.72 3.95 6.35
C ILE A 174 7.98 4.55 4.97
N GLN A 175 7.25 4.14 3.93
CA GLN A 175 7.39 4.68 2.57
C GLN A 175 7.17 6.20 2.50
N ASN A 176 6.26 6.74 3.31
CA ASN A 176 5.91 8.16 3.33
C ASN A 176 6.95 9.02 4.07
N VAL A 177 7.57 8.49 5.14
CA VAL A 177 8.57 9.26 5.90
C VAL A 177 9.97 9.19 5.31
N VAL A 178 10.23 8.20 4.47
CA VAL A 178 11.49 8.12 3.74
C VAL A 178 11.40 9.00 2.50
N GLU A 179 12.23 10.03 2.44
CA GLU A 179 12.27 10.94 1.30
C GLU A 179 12.73 10.17 0.05
N ARG A 180 11.78 9.64 -0.71
CA ARG A 180 12.02 8.97 -2.00
C ARG A 180 12.44 10.03 -3.01
N LYS A 181 13.60 9.82 -3.64
CA LYS A 181 14.16 10.70 -4.67
C LYS A 181 13.93 10.16 -6.09
N GLY A 182 13.59 8.87 -6.20
CA GLY A 182 13.24 8.21 -7.44
C GLY A 182 11.75 7.92 -7.57
N TYR A 183 11.28 7.72 -8.80
CA TYR A 183 9.91 7.34 -9.10
C TYR A 183 9.70 5.84 -8.91
N LEU A 184 8.63 5.47 -8.19
CA LEU A 184 8.06 4.12 -8.17
C LEU A 184 6.61 4.23 -8.66
N SER A 185 6.18 3.30 -9.52
CA SER A 185 4.77 3.22 -9.88
C SER A 185 3.93 2.80 -8.67
N THR A 186 2.61 3.03 -8.76
CA THR A 186 1.65 2.55 -7.75
C THR A 186 1.79 1.05 -7.53
N SER A 187 1.82 0.25 -8.60
CA SER A 187 1.96 -1.21 -8.49
C SER A 187 3.25 -1.65 -7.78
N VAL A 188 4.37 -0.96 -8.00
CA VAL A 188 5.62 -1.28 -7.28
C VAL A 188 5.55 -0.84 -5.82
N THR A 189 4.83 0.24 -5.54
CA THR A 189 4.59 0.73 -4.17
C THR A 189 3.72 -0.22 -3.36
N GLU A 190 2.59 -0.65 -3.92
CA GLU A 190 1.68 -1.63 -3.30
C GLU A 190 2.32 -3.00 -3.16
N GLY A 191 2.92 -3.52 -4.24
CA GLY A 191 3.58 -4.83 -4.22
C GLY A 191 4.73 -4.93 -3.22
N MET A 192 5.42 -3.81 -2.95
CA MET A 192 6.43 -3.75 -1.90
C MET A 192 5.81 -3.87 -0.51
N ALA A 193 4.67 -3.19 -0.27
CA ALA A 193 3.96 -3.28 0.99
C ALA A 193 3.46 -4.71 1.24
N ASP A 194 2.85 -5.35 0.24
CA ASP A 194 2.40 -6.74 0.32
C ASP A 194 3.56 -7.72 0.60
N ALA A 195 4.65 -7.60 -0.17
CA ALA A 195 5.80 -8.48 -0.03
C ALA A 195 6.45 -8.37 1.36
N PHE A 196 6.55 -7.14 1.89
CA PHE A 196 7.20 -6.91 3.18
C PHE A 196 6.29 -7.31 4.35
N ALA A 197 4.99 -7.05 4.24
CA ALA A 197 3.98 -7.51 5.18
C ALA A 197 3.95 -9.03 5.28
N GLY A 198 3.92 -9.74 4.14
CA GLY A 198 3.95 -11.21 4.14
C GLY A 198 5.22 -11.77 4.77
N LYS A 199 6.38 -11.19 4.43
CA LYS A 199 7.66 -11.60 5.04
C LYS A 199 7.66 -11.38 6.55
N ALA A 200 7.11 -10.28 7.05
CA ALA A 200 7.01 -9.98 8.48
C ALA A 200 6.13 -11.00 9.23
N LEU A 201 5.07 -11.47 8.58
CA LEU A 201 4.17 -12.49 9.12
C LEU A 201 4.69 -13.93 8.93
N GLY A 202 5.85 -14.11 8.30
CA GLY A 202 6.40 -15.44 7.98
C GLY A 202 5.57 -16.18 6.94
N GLN A 203 4.81 -15.46 6.12
CA GLN A 203 3.98 -15.98 5.05
C GLN A 203 4.70 -15.79 3.71
N GLU A 204 4.59 -16.77 2.83
CA GLU A 204 4.97 -16.56 1.43
C GLU A 204 4.01 -15.58 0.78
N ILE A 205 4.48 -14.80 -0.20
CA ILE A 205 3.66 -13.82 -0.94
C ILE A 205 2.39 -14.47 -1.52
N ASP A 206 2.48 -15.74 -1.90
CA ASP A 206 1.39 -16.54 -2.46
C ASP A 206 0.31 -16.90 -1.44
N ALA A 207 0.62 -16.87 -0.15
CA ALA A 207 -0.33 -17.13 0.92
C ALA A 207 -1.13 -15.88 1.33
N LEU A 208 -0.80 -14.71 0.76
CA LEU A 208 -1.42 -13.43 1.09
C LEU A 208 -2.75 -13.18 0.39
N TYR A 209 -2.97 -13.85 -0.74
CA TYR A 209 -4.17 -13.71 -1.54
C TYR A 209 -4.88 -15.04 -1.68
N ASP A 210 -6.20 -15.00 -1.82
CA ASP A 210 -6.95 -16.16 -2.26
C ASP A 210 -6.33 -16.71 -3.55
N ARG A 211 -6.14 -18.02 -3.61
CA ARG A 211 -5.65 -18.73 -4.78
C ARG A 211 -6.45 -18.34 -6.02
N GLU A 212 -7.76 -18.10 -5.88
CA GLU A 212 -8.62 -17.66 -6.98
C GLU A 212 -8.20 -16.28 -7.53
N ILE A 213 -7.76 -15.35 -6.68
CA ILE A 213 -7.26 -14.04 -7.10
C ILE A 213 -5.94 -14.18 -7.83
N ILE A 214 -5.00 -14.95 -7.28
CA ILE A 214 -3.71 -15.23 -7.93
C ILE A 214 -3.94 -15.86 -9.31
N GLN A 215 -4.88 -16.81 -9.40
CA GLN A 215 -5.26 -17.44 -10.66
C GLN A 215 -5.81 -16.44 -11.69
N LYS A 216 -6.80 -15.63 -11.30
CA LYS A 216 -7.41 -14.60 -12.16
C LYS A 216 -6.36 -13.59 -12.63
N SER A 217 -5.47 -13.20 -11.73
CA SER A 217 -4.36 -12.28 -11.97
C SER A 217 -3.40 -12.80 -13.04
N ILE A 218 -2.88 -14.03 -12.85
CA ILE A 218 -1.98 -14.66 -13.82
C ILE A 218 -2.69 -14.83 -15.17
N LYS A 219 -3.98 -15.23 -15.16
CA LYS A 219 -4.79 -15.38 -16.38
C LYS A 219 -4.92 -14.05 -17.14
N ALA A 220 -5.16 -12.95 -16.43
CA ALA A 220 -5.27 -11.61 -17.01
C ALA A 220 -3.93 -11.11 -17.57
N LEU A 221 -2.83 -11.27 -16.81
CA LEU A 221 -1.49 -10.91 -17.29
C LEU A 221 -1.11 -11.68 -18.56
N LYS A 222 -1.48 -12.96 -18.64
CA LYS A 222 -1.27 -13.78 -19.85
C LYS A 222 -2.16 -13.35 -21.01
N SER A 223 -3.46 -13.10 -20.79
CA SER A 223 -4.35 -12.67 -21.88
C SER A 223 -3.93 -11.35 -22.50
N ASP A 224 -3.34 -10.46 -21.69
CA ASP A 224 -2.88 -9.15 -22.12
C ASP A 224 -1.48 -9.19 -22.75
N ASN A 225 -0.82 -10.35 -22.79
CA ASN A 225 0.58 -10.50 -23.18
C ASN A 225 1.47 -9.47 -22.44
N ALA A 226 1.22 -9.33 -21.13
CA ALA A 226 1.79 -8.28 -20.31
C ALA A 226 3.31 -8.41 -20.25
N LYS A 227 4.00 -7.31 -20.55
CA LYS A 227 5.44 -7.21 -20.36
C LYS A 227 5.76 -6.81 -18.94
N PHE A 228 6.86 -7.35 -18.43
CA PHE A 228 7.38 -7.03 -17.11
C PHE A 228 7.76 -5.55 -17.00
N SER A 229 8.32 -4.95 -18.05
CA SER A 229 8.58 -3.50 -18.10
C SER A 229 7.30 -2.69 -17.94
N ASP A 230 6.23 -3.06 -18.64
CA ASP A 230 4.98 -2.30 -18.68
C ASP A 230 4.25 -2.33 -17.33
N MET A 231 4.34 -3.47 -16.64
CA MET A 231 3.86 -3.66 -15.27
C MET A 231 4.63 -2.80 -14.27
N TYR A 232 5.97 -2.74 -14.39
CA TYR A 232 6.80 -1.98 -13.47
C TYR A 232 6.60 -0.45 -13.61
N TYR A 233 6.47 0.06 -14.84
CA TYR A 233 6.33 1.49 -15.11
C TYR A 233 4.88 1.98 -15.15
N GLY A 234 3.89 1.10 -14.99
CA GLY A 234 2.47 1.47 -15.00
C GLY A 234 1.96 1.93 -16.36
N SER A 235 2.57 1.46 -17.46
CA SER A 235 2.25 1.84 -18.84
C SER A 235 1.31 0.87 -19.55
N SER A 236 0.71 -0.09 -18.84
CA SER A 236 -0.28 -1.01 -19.38
C SER A 236 -1.50 -0.23 -19.93
N THR A 237 -1.92 -0.55 -21.15
CA THR A 237 -3.02 0.11 -21.86
C THR A 237 -4.36 -0.64 -21.76
N SER A 238 -4.44 -1.75 -21.00
CA SER A 238 -5.67 -2.55 -20.93
C SER A 238 -6.72 -1.90 -20.03
N ASP A 239 -8.01 -2.17 -20.29
CA ASP A 239 -9.09 -1.68 -19.41
C ASP A 239 -8.99 -2.25 -17.98
N PHE A 240 -8.27 -3.37 -17.83
CA PHE A 240 -7.94 -3.98 -16.54
C PHE A 240 -6.96 -3.11 -15.72
N SER A 241 -6.19 -2.22 -16.37
CA SER A 241 -5.27 -1.29 -15.70
C SER A 241 -5.92 -0.09 -15.00
N LYS A 242 -7.25 -0.05 -14.96
CA LYS A 242 -8.04 1.08 -14.47
C LYS A 242 -8.75 0.81 -13.14
N THR A 243 -8.61 -0.39 -12.56
CA THR A 243 -9.19 -0.74 -11.24
C THR A 243 -8.11 -0.74 -10.16
N GLU A 244 -8.41 -0.25 -8.95
CA GLU A 244 -7.43 -0.18 -7.83
C GLU A 244 -6.84 -1.57 -7.49
N ASP A 245 -7.66 -2.62 -7.50
CA ASP A 245 -7.24 -4.01 -7.28
C ASP A 245 -6.13 -4.49 -8.23
N TYR A 246 -6.03 -3.88 -9.42
CA TYR A 246 -5.02 -4.23 -10.42
C TYR A 246 -3.60 -3.88 -9.95
N HIS A 247 -3.43 -2.80 -9.19
CA HIS A 247 -2.11 -2.37 -8.75
C HIS A 247 -1.49 -3.34 -7.74
N TYR A 248 -2.29 -3.80 -6.77
CA TYR A 248 -1.90 -4.83 -5.80
C TYR A 248 -1.56 -6.15 -6.48
N ILE A 249 -2.41 -6.57 -7.42
CA ILE A 249 -2.23 -7.79 -8.20
C ILE A 249 -0.92 -7.77 -9.01
N ILE A 250 -0.69 -6.69 -9.77
CA ILE A 250 0.56 -6.52 -10.52
C ILE A 250 1.74 -6.50 -9.57
N GLY A 251 1.65 -5.70 -8.51
CA GLY A 251 2.73 -5.52 -7.54
C GLY A 251 3.17 -6.86 -6.95
N THR A 252 2.19 -7.66 -6.52
CA THR A 252 2.39 -9.01 -6.03
C THR A 252 3.07 -9.90 -7.05
N ALA A 253 2.60 -9.91 -8.30
CA ALA A 253 3.23 -10.69 -9.37
C ALA A 253 4.68 -10.25 -9.64
N ILE A 254 4.96 -8.93 -9.61
CA ILE A 254 6.31 -8.39 -9.76
C ILE A 254 7.21 -8.91 -8.65
N PHE A 255 6.82 -8.71 -7.40
CA PHE A 255 7.67 -9.05 -6.25
C PHE A 255 7.81 -10.56 -6.08
N LYS A 256 6.79 -11.35 -6.44
CA LYS A 256 6.90 -12.79 -6.51
C LYS A 256 7.92 -13.24 -7.57
N PHE A 257 7.80 -12.74 -8.81
CA PHE A 257 8.76 -13.07 -9.86
C PHE A 257 10.19 -12.68 -9.47
N LEU A 258 10.37 -11.49 -8.89
CA LEU A 258 11.68 -11.04 -8.42
C LEU A 258 12.19 -11.92 -7.28
N SER A 259 11.36 -12.30 -6.31
CA SER A 259 11.74 -13.23 -5.25
C SER A 259 12.24 -14.57 -5.81
N ASP A 260 11.53 -15.12 -6.81
CA ASP A 260 11.85 -16.42 -7.41
C ASP A 260 13.11 -16.38 -8.31
N LYS A 261 13.30 -15.30 -9.08
CA LYS A 261 14.31 -15.25 -10.15
C LYS A 261 15.48 -14.33 -9.87
N ASN A 262 15.31 -13.27 -9.08
CA ASN A 262 16.36 -12.31 -8.76
C ASN A 262 16.05 -11.52 -7.47
N PRO A 263 16.11 -12.16 -6.28
CA PRO A 263 15.67 -11.53 -5.03
C PRO A 263 16.48 -10.29 -4.66
N LYS A 264 17.73 -10.18 -5.16
CA LYS A 264 18.56 -8.99 -4.99
C LYS A 264 17.94 -7.74 -5.65
N MET A 265 17.21 -7.91 -6.76
CA MET A 265 16.56 -6.80 -7.46
C MET A 265 15.56 -6.04 -6.55
N ILE A 266 14.91 -6.72 -5.61
CA ILE A 266 14.01 -6.08 -4.64
C ILE A 266 14.79 -5.06 -3.80
N GLN A 267 15.97 -5.44 -3.31
CA GLN A 267 16.83 -4.55 -2.54
C GLN A 267 17.39 -3.40 -3.41
N ASP A 268 17.72 -3.68 -4.67
CA ASP A 268 18.17 -2.65 -5.63
C ASP A 268 17.07 -1.62 -5.91
N ILE A 269 15.81 -2.06 -6.12
CA ILE A 269 14.64 -1.16 -6.29
C ILE A 269 14.49 -0.22 -5.08
N VAL A 270 14.53 -0.76 -3.85
CA VAL A 270 14.43 0.04 -2.63
C VAL A 270 15.57 1.06 -2.56
N ASN A 271 16.82 0.60 -2.66
CA ASN A 271 17.99 1.47 -2.59
C ASN A 271 17.98 2.59 -3.63
N TYR A 272 17.54 2.29 -4.85
CA TYR A 272 17.60 3.26 -5.95
C TYR A 272 16.48 4.27 -5.82
N SER A 273 15.29 3.85 -5.37
CA SER A 273 14.18 4.75 -5.03
C SER A 273 14.53 5.78 -3.95
N LEU A 274 15.32 5.40 -2.95
CA LEU A 274 15.78 6.30 -1.89
C LEU A 274 16.88 7.25 -2.35
N THR A 275 17.81 6.78 -3.19
CA THR A 275 18.95 7.60 -3.62
C THR A 275 18.65 8.52 -4.80
N GLY A 276 17.64 8.20 -5.61
CA GLY A 276 17.33 8.94 -6.84
C GLY A 276 18.42 8.84 -7.90
N ASN A 277 19.29 7.83 -7.80
CA ASN A 277 20.39 7.67 -8.73
C ASN A 277 19.87 7.15 -10.08
N MET A 278 19.72 8.07 -11.04
CA MET A 278 19.16 7.79 -12.36
C MET A 278 19.96 6.77 -13.17
N ASP A 279 21.29 6.71 -12.99
CA ASP A 279 22.12 5.70 -13.66
C ASP A 279 21.79 4.30 -13.13
N LYS A 280 21.56 4.17 -11.82
CA LYS A 280 21.15 2.91 -11.21
C LYS A 280 19.71 2.53 -11.56
N PHE A 281 18.82 3.51 -11.72
CA PHE A 281 17.48 3.25 -12.27
C PHE A 281 17.52 2.71 -13.71
N ARG A 282 18.53 3.11 -14.51
CA ARG A 282 18.74 2.52 -15.83
C ARG A 282 19.11 1.04 -15.74
N GLU A 283 19.85 0.61 -14.71
CA GLU A 283 20.14 -0.82 -14.51
C GLU A 283 18.87 -1.64 -14.24
N ILE A 284 17.92 -1.09 -13.48
CA ILE A 284 16.59 -1.68 -13.29
C ILE A 284 15.87 -1.76 -14.65
N TRP A 285 15.80 -0.64 -15.37
CA TRP A 285 15.17 -0.56 -16.70
C TRP A 285 15.73 -1.63 -17.66
N ASP A 286 17.06 -1.72 -17.77
CA ASP A 286 17.75 -2.66 -18.64
C ASP A 286 17.48 -4.11 -18.23
N TYR A 287 17.39 -4.39 -16.92
CA TYR A 287 16.99 -5.70 -16.42
C TYR A 287 15.56 -6.06 -16.84
N MET A 288 14.60 -5.14 -16.66
CA MET A 288 13.19 -5.39 -17.04
C MET A 288 13.08 -5.71 -18.53
N HIS A 289 13.70 -4.89 -19.38
CA HIS A 289 13.68 -5.09 -20.83
C HIS A 289 14.40 -6.36 -21.25
N LYS A 290 15.47 -6.75 -20.55
CA LYS A 290 16.12 -8.03 -20.79
C LYS A 290 15.20 -9.19 -20.46
N VAL A 291 14.48 -9.13 -19.34
CA VAL A 291 13.48 -10.13 -18.94
C VAL A 291 12.42 -10.29 -20.02
N ASP A 292 11.89 -9.17 -20.56
CA ASP A 292 10.92 -9.18 -21.64
C ASP A 292 11.47 -9.76 -22.95
N ASN A 293 12.69 -9.39 -23.33
CA ASN A 293 13.30 -9.83 -24.60
C ASN A 293 13.73 -11.31 -24.62
N CYS A 294 13.78 -11.98 -23.47
CA CYS A 294 14.15 -13.40 -23.39
C CYS A 294 13.01 -14.27 -22.87
N ASP A 295 11.77 -13.78 -22.94
CA ASP A 295 10.53 -14.46 -22.56
C ASP A 295 10.51 -15.03 -21.13
N LYS A 296 11.48 -14.66 -20.27
CA LYS A 296 11.62 -15.22 -18.92
C LYS A 296 10.41 -14.95 -18.03
N PHE A 297 9.76 -13.81 -18.22
CA PHE A 297 8.56 -13.47 -17.47
C PHE A 297 7.36 -14.27 -17.98
N THR A 298 7.21 -14.40 -19.30
CA THR A 298 6.17 -15.23 -19.94
C THR A 298 6.30 -16.69 -19.53
N ASP A 299 7.52 -17.26 -19.60
CA ASP A 299 7.80 -18.63 -19.16
C ASP A 299 7.46 -18.83 -17.68
N TRP A 300 7.80 -17.85 -16.84
CA TRP A 300 7.44 -17.90 -15.43
C TRP A 300 5.93 -17.80 -15.22
N LEU A 301 5.22 -16.93 -15.93
CA LEU A 301 3.76 -16.86 -15.88
C LEU A 301 3.12 -18.18 -16.32
N ASP A 302 3.71 -18.89 -17.29
CA ASP A 302 3.27 -20.23 -17.70
C ASP A 302 3.48 -21.27 -16.59
N ASP A 303 4.65 -21.26 -15.93
CA ASP A 303 4.93 -22.12 -14.78
C ASP A 303 3.93 -21.86 -13.64
N GLN A 304 3.69 -20.58 -13.30
CA GLN A 304 2.71 -20.21 -12.29
C GLN A 304 1.29 -20.61 -12.71
N CYS A 305 0.92 -20.42 -13.97
CA CYS A 305 -0.37 -20.84 -14.51
C CYS A 305 -0.60 -22.34 -14.36
N ASN A 306 0.44 -23.15 -14.57
CA ASN A 306 0.39 -24.60 -14.38
C ASN A 306 0.25 -24.98 -12.89
N GLN A 307 1.05 -24.36 -12.01
CA GLN A 307 0.98 -24.58 -10.55
C GLN A 307 -0.39 -24.20 -9.97
N TYR A 308 -0.95 -23.10 -10.46
CA TYR A 308 -2.23 -22.59 -10.01
C TYR A 308 -3.42 -23.15 -10.79
N HIS A 309 -3.22 -23.99 -11.81
CA HIS A 309 -4.27 -24.51 -12.67
C HIS A 309 -5.16 -23.42 -13.29
N CYS A 310 -4.58 -22.29 -13.72
CA CYS A 310 -5.37 -21.21 -14.34
C CYS A 310 -5.91 -21.57 -15.74
N MET A 311 -5.63 -22.78 -16.24
CA MET A 311 -6.33 -23.36 -17.36
C MET A 311 -7.67 -23.95 -16.89
N GLU A 312 -8.74 -23.18 -17.00
CA GLU A 312 -10.08 -23.78 -16.90
C GLU A 312 -10.37 -24.63 -18.14
N ALA A 313 -11.09 -25.72 -17.89
CA ALA A 313 -11.33 -26.84 -18.78
C ALA A 313 -11.72 -26.42 -20.22
N ILE A 314 -11.06 -27.06 -21.19
CA ILE A 314 -11.61 -27.20 -22.52
C ILE A 314 -12.90 -28.02 -22.37
N ILE A 315 -14.07 -27.37 -22.37
CA ILE A 315 -15.36 -27.97 -22.72
C ILE A 315 -16.07 -27.01 -23.66
#